data_AF-A0A6C0CU93-F1
#
_entry.id   AF-A0A6C0CU93-F1
#
_cell.length_a   1.000
_cell.length_b   1.000
_cell.length_c   1.000
_cell.angle_alpha   90.00
_cell.angle_beta   90.00
_cell.angle_gamma   90.00
#
_symmetry.space_group_name_H-M   'P 1'
#
loop_
_entity.id
_entity.type
_entity.pdbx_description
1 polymer ?
#
loop_
_entity_poly.entity_id
_entity_poly.type
_entity_poly.pdbx_seq_one_letter_code
_entity_poly.pdbx_strand_id
1 'polypeptide(L)'
;MDKADEDEISWNPQLEEILSQEGERALCYSWLHSKSQTMVSKYDTNIAIPVIVLSTLAGTGSIASESLFGGSQAANVIIGAISLSVGIMNTVSNYFGFAKRSEAHKISAMTYAKIHKFIVIELSLPRKERMKARDMLKIIREQLERLAETSPQIPEPIIDLFNRNFHDQKNVSKPEITNGLDPIHVYVEHSESFSPTSRVNVKVLDSAAVEIPVKPQIDSVPPTPRTSIPGRTQGKSQT
;
A
#
# COMPACT_ATOMS: atom_id res chain seq x y z
N MET A 1 -46.43 -14.40 -13.43
CA MET A 1 -45.62 -13.17 -13.54
C MET A 1 -45.44 -12.66 -12.13
N ASP A 2 -44.57 -13.30 -11.35
CA ASP A 2 -44.26 -12.91 -9.97
C ASP A 2 -42.77 -12.60 -9.88
N LYS A 3 -42.47 -11.32 -9.82
CA LYS A 3 -41.20 -10.75 -9.35
C LYS A 3 -41.58 -9.64 -8.38
N ALA A 4 -42.02 -10.03 -7.19
CA ALA A 4 -42.37 -9.10 -6.13
C ALA A 4 -42.04 -9.73 -4.79
N ASP A 5 -40.74 -9.94 -4.58
CA ASP A 5 -40.08 -10.03 -3.28
C ASP A 5 -38.57 -9.83 -3.55
N GLU A 6 -38.25 -8.72 -4.21
CA GLU A 6 -36.88 -8.21 -4.16
C GLU A 6 -36.73 -7.56 -2.79
N ASP A 7 -36.09 -8.26 -1.84
CA ASP A 7 -35.75 -7.81 -0.49
C ASP A 7 -35.52 -6.29 -0.43
N GLU A 8 -36.55 -5.57 0.04
CA GLU A 8 -36.55 -4.11 0.04
C GLU A 8 -35.70 -3.64 1.23
N ILE A 9 -34.39 -3.48 1.00
CA ILE A 9 -33.47 -2.92 1.99
C ILE A 9 -33.97 -1.51 2.36
N SER A 10 -34.52 -1.39 3.57
CA SER A 10 -35.04 -0.15 4.12
C SER A 10 -33.98 0.60 4.92
N TRP A 11 -34.18 1.91 5.09
CA TRP A 11 -33.27 2.77 5.85
C TRP A 11 -33.33 2.47 7.35
N ASN A 12 -32.23 1.94 7.90
CA ASN A 12 -32.05 1.61 9.31
C ASN A 12 -30.94 2.49 9.92
N PRO A 13 -31.04 3.02 11.16
CA PRO A 13 -29.95 3.75 11.81
C PRO A 13 -28.58 3.06 11.74
N GLN A 14 -28.53 1.73 11.87
CA GLN A 14 -27.30 0.94 11.77
C GLN A 14 -26.67 1.04 10.38
N LEU A 15 -27.50 1.08 9.32
CA LEU A 15 -27.03 1.25 7.95
C LEU A 15 -26.49 2.66 7.72
N GLU A 16 -27.14 3.68 8.27
CA GLU A 16 -26.69 5.06 8.20
C GLU A 16 -25.33 5.23 8.89
N GLU A 17 -25.13 4.60 10.05
CA GLU A 17 -23.87 4.58 10.77
C GLU A 17 -22.76 3.92 9.92
N ILE A 18 -22.99 2.73 9.37
CA ILE A 18 -22.00 2.05 8.51
C ILE A 18 -21.63 2.92 7.31
N LEU A 19 -22.62 3.53 6.64
CA LEU A 19 -22.36 4.42 5.51
C LEU A 19 -21.58 5.66 5.92
N SER A 20 -21.85 6.23 7.10
CA SER A 20 -21.10 7.35 7.66
C SER A 20 -19.63 6.98 7.88
N GLN A 21 -19.38 5.83 8.52
CA GLN A 21 -18.01 5.33 8.76
C GLN A 21 -17.26 5.07 7.44
N GLU A 22 -17.93 4.50 6.44
CA GLU A 22 -17.34 4.31 5.11
C GLU A 22 -17.02 5.64 4.42
N GLY A 23 -17.86 6.67 4.60
CA GLY A 23 -17.59 8.03 4.14
C GLY A 23 -16.32 8.61 4.77
N GLU A 24 -16.17 8.48 6.08
CA GLU A 24 -14.99 8.94 6.84
C GLU A 24 -13.72 8.19 6.42
N ARG A 25 -13.80 6.86 6.27
CA ARG A 25 -12.70 6.03 5.74
C ARG A 25 -12.31 6.47 4.33
N ALA A 26 -13.28 6.72 3.45
CA ALA A 26 -13.03 7.21 2.10
C ALA A 26 -12.32 8.58 2.10
N LEU A 27 -12.70 9.50 3.00
CA LEU A 27 -12.00 10.78 3.15
C LEU A 27 -10.53 10.59 3.56
N CYS A 28 -10.27 9.69 4.51
CA CYS A 28 -8.92 9.38 4.96
C CYS A 28 -8.07 8.77 3.83
N TYR A 29 -8.62 7.82 3.06
CA TYR A 29 -7.95 7.28 1.87
C TYR A 29 -7.66 8.35 0.81
N SER A 30 -8.59 9.28 0.60
CA SER A 30 -8.37 10.41 -0.30
C SER A 30 -7.16 11.25 0.13
N TRP A 31 -7.06 11.56 1.42
CA TRP A 31 -5.93 12.31 1.97
C TRP A 31 -4.61 11.55 1.81
N LEU A 32 -4.58 10.26 2.15
CA LEU A 32 -3.39 9.40 2.04
C LEU A 32 -2.88 9.35 0.60
N HIS A 33 -3.78 9.13 -0.37
CA HIS A 33 -3.41 9.10 -1.78
C HIS A 33 -2.98 10.48 -2.30
N SER A 34 -3.60 11.57 -1.85
CA SER A 34 -3.18 12.94 -2.23
C SER A 34 -1.75 13.25 -1.77
N LYS A 35 -1.40 12.87 -0.53
CA LYS A 35 -0.04 13.03 -0.02
C LYS A 35 0.96 12.10 -0.72
N SER A 36 0.56 10.87 -1.01
CA SER A 36 1.36 9.91 -1.77
C SER A 36 1.65 10.41 -3.19
N GLN A 37 0.65 10.98 -3.86
CA GLN A 37 0.80 11.61 -5.18
C GLN A 37 1.87 12.72 -5.15
N THR A 38 1.80 13.61 -4.16
CA THR A 38 2.79 14.70 -4.02
C THR A 38 4.21 14.15 -3.80
N MET A 39 4.35 13.10 -2.98
CA MET A 39 5.65 12.45 -2.72
C MET A 39 6.22 11.79 -3.99
N VAL A 40 5.41 10.99 -4.69
CA VAL A 40 5.86 10.28 -5.91
C VAL A 40 6.18 11.25 -7.03
N SER A 41 5.38 12.31 -7.20
CA SER A 41 5.64 13.36 -8.19
C SER A 41 6.97 14.09 -7.96
N LYS A 42 7.39 14.27 -6.70
CA LYS A 42 8.70 14.85 -6.37
C LYS A 42 9.85 13.94 -6.80
N TYR A 43 9.74 12.63 -6.60
CA TYR A 43 10.78 11.69 -7.05
C TYR A 43 10.91 11.67 -8.57
N ASP A 44 9.77 11.66 -9.28
CA ASP A 44 9.73 11.76 -10.74
C ASP A 44 10.46 13.01 -11.24
N THR A 45 10.11 14.17 -10.68
CA THR A 45 10.72 15.45 -11.05
C THR A 45 12.22 15.50 -10.71
N ASN A 46 12.62 14.96 -9.56
CA ASN A 46 14.01 14.95 -9.11
C ASN A 46 14.92 14.07 -9.98
N ILE A 47 14.36 13.04 -10.63
CA ILE A 47 15.10 12.21 -11.60
C ILE A 47 15.03 12.81 -13.00
N ALA A 48 13.87 13.35 -13.40
CA ALA A 48 13.67 13.91 -14.74
C ALA A 48 14.55 15.14 -15.01
N ILE A 49 14.68 16.07 -14.06
CA ILE A 49 15.44 17.32 -14.27
C ILE A 49 16.93 17.04 -14.58
N PRO A 50 17.68 16.25 -13.77
CA PRO A 50 19.07 15.92 -14.09
C PRO A 50 19.23 15.16 -15.41
N VAL A 51 18.30 14.25 -15.73
CA VAL A 51 18.30 13.55 -17.02
C VAL A 51 18.20 14.55 -18.17
N ILE A 52 17.25 15.50 -18.11
CA ILE A 52 17.06 16.49 -19.17
C ILE A 52 18.33 17.33 -19.34
N VAL A 53 18.89 17.85 -18.24
CA VAL A 53 20.12 18.68 -18.29
C VAL A 53 21.29 17.90 -18.88
N LEU A 54 21.55 16.68 -18.39
CA LEU A 54 22.64 15.84 -18.90
C LEU A 54 22.42 15.42 -20.35
N SER A 55 21.17 15.15 -20.75
CA SER A 55 20.80 14.80 -22.13
C SER A 55 21.07 15.97 -23.07
N THR A 56 20.69 17.18 -22.67
CA THR A 56 20.95 18.39 -23.46
C THR A 56 22.44 18.66 -23.56
N LEU A 57 23.20 18.57 -22.46
CA LEU A 57 24.65 18.74 -22.46
C LEU A 57 25.36 17.69 -23.34
N ALA A 58 24.94 16.43 -23.26
CA ALA A 58 25.47 15.36 -24.10
C ALA A 58 25.15 15.58 -25.58
N GLY A 59 23.91 15.98 -25.90
CA GLY A 59 23.48 16.26 -27.27
C GLY A 59 24.21 17.44 -27.89
N THR A 60 24.28 18.58 -27.18
CA THR A 60 25.05 19.75 -27.62
C THR A 60 26.54 19.43 -27.71
N GLY A 61 27.09 18.74 -26.71
CA GLY A 61 28.49 18.30 -26.70
C GLY A 61 28.83 17.41 -27.89
N SER A 62 27.93 16.49 -28.26
CA SER A 62 28.14 15.60 -29.41
C SER A 62 28.13 16.33 -30.75
N ILE A 63 27.30 17.37 -30.91
CA ILE A 63 27.21 18.13 -32.16
C ILE A 63 28.35 19.15 -32.27
N ALA A 64 28.71 19.77 -31.16
CA ALA A 64 29.72 20.84 -31.12
C ALA A 64 31.12 20.32 -30.73
N SER A 65 31.33 19.01 -30.61
CA SER A 65 32.57 18.43 -30.07
C SER A 65 33.81 18.86 -30.85
N GLU A 66 33.69 18.89 -32.17
CA GLU A 66 34.79 19.22 -33.08
C GLU A 66 35.15 20.71 -33.00
N SER A 67 34.15 21.59 -32.94
CA SER A 67 34.34 23.04 -32.85
C SER A 67 34.77 23.51 -31.45
N LEU A 68 34.29 22.87 -30.38
CA LEU A 68 34.56 23.27 -28.99
C LEU A 68 35.81 22.60 -28.39
N PHE A 69 36.09 21.34 -28.78
CA PHE A 69 37.16 20.54 -28.17
C PHE A 69 38.24 20.10 -29.18
N GLY A 70 38.20 20.60 -30.41
CA GLY A 70 39.23 20.36 -31.42
C GLY A 70 39.44 18.89 -31.77
N GLY A 71 38.40 18.05 -31.65
CA GLY A 71 38.49 16.62 -31.94
C GLY A 71 39.26 15.78 -30.92
N SER A 72 39.46 16.29 -29.69
CA SER A 72 40.13 15.53 -28.62
C SER A 72 39.39 14.21 -28.33
N GLN A 73 40.11 13.09 -28.40
CA GLN A 73 39.58 11.77 -28.05
C GLN A 73 39.02 11.74 -26.62
N ALA A 74 39.60 12.51 -25.70
CA ALA A 74 39.11 12.62 -24.33
C ALA A 74 37.71 13.23 -24.26
N ALA A 75 37.42 14.25 -25.09
CA ALA A 75 36.09 14.87 -25.14
C ALA A 75 35.03 13.88 -25.63
N ASN A 76 35.34 13.10 -26.68
CA ASN A 76 34.43 12.08 -27.20
C ASN A 76 34.14 10.98 -26.18
N VAL A 77 35.15 10.55 -25.40
CA VAL A 77 34.96 9.55 -24.33
C VAL A 77 34.05 10.11 -23.22
N ILE A 78 34.23 11.36 -22.81
CA ILE A 78 33.39 11.99 -21.78
C ILE A 78 31.94 12.13 -22.25
N ILE A 79 31.72 12.60 -23.48
CA ILE A 79 30.37 12.73 -24.06
C ILE A 79 29.68 11.37 -24.14
N GLY A 80 30.42 10.32 -24.51
CA GLY A 80 29.94 8.94 -24.52
C GLY A 80 29.55 8.44 -23.12
N ALA A 81 30.36 8.73 -22.10
CA ALA A 81 30.07 8.36 -20.71
C ALA A 81 28.82 9.07 -20.15
N ILE A 82 28.63 10.37 -20.44
CA ILE A 82 27.43 11.12 -20.04
C ILE A 82 26.19 10.52 -20.73
N SER A 83 26.29 10.24 -22.03
CA SER A 83 25.19 9.67 -22.81
C SER A 83 24.76 8.29 -22.30
N LEU A 84 25.74 7.44 -21.94
CA LEU A 84 25.46 6.15 -21.32
C LEU A 84 24.79 6.31 -19.95
N SER A 85 25.27 7.25 -19.13
CA SER A 85 24.69 7.54 -17.81
C SER A 85 23.24 8.01 -17.91
N VAL A 86 22.94 8.90 -18.86
CA VAL A 86 21.58 9.35 -19.19
C VAL A 86 20.70 8.18 -19.60
N GLY A 87 21.22 7.27 -20.45
CA GLY A 87 20.50 6.06 -20.86
C GLY A 87 20.10 5.19 -19.67
N ILE A 88 21.05 4.93 -18.76
CA ILE A 88 20.80 4.14 -17.54
C ILE A 88 19.76 4.83 -16.64
N MET A 89 19.88 6.15 -16.43
CA MET A 89 18.89 6.91 -15.65
C MET A 89 17.50 6.84 -16.27
N ASN A 90 17.37 6.92 -17.59
CA ASN A 90 16.10 6.77 -18.29
C ASN A 90 15.50 5.37 -18.11
N THR A 91 16.31 4.31 -18.23
CA THR A 91 15.85 2.95 -17.99
C THR A 91 15.34 2.77 -16.56
N VAL A 92 16.07 3.30 -15.56
CA VAL A 92 15.65 3.26 -14.15
C VAL A 92 14.37 4.06 -13.92
N SER A 93 14.27 5.26 -14.49
CA SER A 93 13.07 6.11 -14.39
C SER A 93 11.84 5.40 -14.95
N ASN A 94 11.97 4.80 -16.14
CA ASN A 94 10.88 4.05 -16.78
C ASN A 94 10.52 2.77 -16.02
N TYR A 95 11.50 2.08 -15.43
CA TYR A 95 11.26 0.88 -14.63
C TYR A 95 10.41 1.18 -13.39
N PHE A 96 10.75 2.24 -12.64
CA PHE A 96 9.99 2.64 -11.47
C PHE A 96 8.65 3.30 -11.82
N GLY A 97 8.54 3.92 -13.00
CA GLY A 97 7.30 4.48 -13.52
C GLY A 97 6.66 5.51 -12.58
N PHE A 98 7.45 6.37 -11.95
CA PHE A 98 7.00 7.32 -10.93
C PHE A 98 5.86 8.21 -11.44
N ALA A 99 5.96 8.75 -12.66
CA ALA A 99 4.88 9.50 -13.30
C ALA A 99 3.54 8.73 -13.35
N LYS A 100 3.56 7.47 -13.81
CA LYS A 100 2.36 6.61 -13.90
C LYS A 100 1.77 6.35 -12.52
N ARG A 101 2.61 6.04 -11.54
CA ARG A 101 2.19 5.79 -10.15
C ARG A 101 1.62 7.04 -9.48
N SER A 102 2.21 8.22 -9.74
CA SER A 102 1.69 9.50 -9.26
C SER A 102 0.29 9.78 -9.80
N GLU A 103 0.05 9.55 -11.10
CA GLU A 103 -1.28 9.75 -11.68
C GLU A 103 -2.30 8.73 -11.15
N ALA A 104 -1.90 7.47 -10.93
CA ALA A 104 -2.75 6.48 -10.28
C ALA A 104 -3.19 6.95 -8.87
N HIS A 105 -2.25 7.42 -8.04
CA HIS A 105 -2.58 8.00 -6.73
C HIS A 105 -3.52 9.22 -6.85
N LYS A 106 -3.33 10.08 -7.85
CA LYS A 106 -4.20 11.24 -8.09
C LYS A 106 -5.64 10.82 -8.40
N ILE A 107 -5.81 9.86 -9.31
CA ILE A 107 -7.12 9.34 -9.71
C ILE A 107 -7.82 8.67 -8.52
N SER A 108 -7.10 7.84 -7.75
CA SER A 108 -7.63 7.23 -6.54
C SER A 108 -8.07 8.30 -5.53
N ALA A 109 -7.22 9.29 -5.25
CA ALA A 109 -7.54 10.37 -4.30
C ALA A 109 -8.82 11.14 -4.69
N MET A 110 -8.95 11.48 -5.97
CA MET A 110 -10.13 12.18 -6.49
C MET A 110 -11.40 11.32 -6.41
N THR A 111 -11.28 10.02 -6.67
CA THR A 111 -12.42 9.11 -6.65
C THR A 111 -12.90 8.85 -5.23
N TYR A 112 -11.99 8.62 -4.27
CA TYR A 112 -12.33 8.56 -2.85
C TYR A 112 -13.01 9.84 -2.35
N ALA A 113 -12.52 11.03 -2.76
CA ALA A 113 -13.16 12.30 -2.41
C ALA A 113 -14.57 12.42 -2.99
N LYS A 114 -14.82 11.89 -4.20
CA LYS A 114 -16.16 11.86 -4.81
C LYS A 114 -17.11 10.96 -4.02
N ILE A 115 -16.65 9.76 -3.63
CA ILE A 115 -17.44 8.82 -2.80
C ILE A 115 -17.81 9.46 -1.47
N HIS A 116 -16.84 10.06 -0.77
CA HIS A 116 -17.09 10.76 0.49
C HIS A 116 -18.14 11.87 0.32
N LYS A 117 -17.99 12.74 -0.69
CA LYS A 117 -18.97 13.82 -0.94
C LYS A 117 -20.35 13.28 -1.29
N PHE A 118 -20.42 12.20 -2.06
CA PHE A 118 -21.66 11.54 -2.41
C PHE A 118 -22.38 11.00 -1.17
N ILE A 119 -21.67 10.31 -0.28
CA ILE A 119 -22.20 9.81 1.00
C ILE A 119 -22.69 10.97 1.88
N VAL A 120 -21.89 12.03 2.02
CA VAL A 120 -22.26 13.19 2.84
C VAL A 120 -23.52 13.87 2.32
N ILE A 121 -23.64 14.07 1.00
CA ILE A 121 -24.83 14.69 0.40
C ILE A 121 -26.08 13.84 0.65
N GLU A 122 -26.00 12.54 0.39
CA GLU A 122 -27.14 11.63 0.57
C GLU A 122 -27.55 11.50 2.04
N LEU A 123 -26.59 11.39 2.98
CA LEU A 123 -26.90 11.32 4.41
C LEU A 123 -27.41 12.65 4.98
N SER A 124 -27.08 13.78 4.34
CA SER A 124 -27.58 15.11 4.74
C SER A 124 -29.04 15.36 4.37
N LEU A 125 -29.57 14.65 3.36
CA LEU A 125 -30.97 14.77 2.94
C LEU A 125 -31.91 14.03 3.92
N PRO A 126 -33.19 14.42 4.04
CA PRO A 126 -34.19 13.65 4.78
C PRO A 126 -34.45 12.28 4.13
N ARG A 127 -34.72 11.23 4.92
CA ARG A 127 -34.93 9.84 4.43
C ARG A 127 -35.94 9.69 3.28
N LYS A 128 -36.91 10.60 3.17
CA LYS A 128 -37.96 10.59 2.13
C LYS A 128 -37.47 11.09 0.76
N GLU A 129 -36.42 11.90 0.74
CA GLU A 129 -35.87 12.55 -0.47
C GLU A 129 -34.57 11.87 -0.95
N ARG A 130 -34.06 10.91 -0.18
CA ARG A 130 -32.86 10.13 -0.53
C ARG A 130 -33.15 9.11 -1.61
N MET A 131 -32.08 8.67 -2.27
CA MET A 131 -32.14 7.47 -3.09
C MET A 131 -32.46 6.22 -2.25
N LYS A 132 -32.93 5.17 -2.92
CA LYS A 132 -33.21 3.88 -2.26
C LYS A 132 -31.92 3.34 -1.63
N ALA A 133 -32.01 2.86 -0.39
CA ALA A 133 -30.85 2.40 0.36
C ALA A 133 -30.05 1.30 -0.38
N ARG A 134 -30.76 0.38 -1.05
CA ARG A 134 -30.16 -0.66 -1.89
C ARG A 134 -29.33 -0.09 -3.05
N ASP A 135 -29.86 0.92 -3.75
CA ASP A 135 -29.18 1.51 -4.90
C ASP A 135 -27.93 2.25 -4.44
N MET A 136 -28.02 3.02 -3.35
CA MET A 136 -26.87 3.70 -2.75
C MET A 136 -25.77 2.71 -2.34
N LEU A 137 -26.14 1.65 -1.62
CA LEU A 137 -25.21 0.62 -1.18
C LEU A 137 -24.52 -0.06 -2.36
N LYS A 138 -25.27 -0.38 -3.41
CA LYS A 138 -24.71 -0.99 -4.61
C LYS A 138 -23.68 -0.07 -5.28
N ILE A 139 -24.02 1.21 -5.47
CA ILE A 139 -23.14 2.20 -6.08
C ILE A 139 -21.85 2.36 -5.26
N ILE A 140 -21.97 2.50 -3.93
CA ILE A 140 -20.80 2.69 -3.07
C ILE A 140 -19.91 1.45 -3.06
N ARG A 141 -20.48 0.26 -2.89
CA ARG A 141 -19.72 -1.00 -2.89
C ARG A 141 -18.99 -1.21 -4.22
N GLU A 142 -19.67 -1.03 -5.35
CA GLU A 142 -19.06 -1.16 -6.67
C GLU A 142 -17.91 -0.16 -6.86
N GLN A 143 -18.08 1.08 -6.43
CA GLN A 143 -17.02 2.07 -6.51
C GLN A 143 -15.84 1.75 -5.58
N LEU A 144 -16.09 1.31 -4.35
CA LEU A 144 -15.05 0.93 -3.40
C LEU A 144 -14.27 -0.29 -3.86
N GLU A 145 -14.94 -1.34 -4.36
CA GLU A 145 -14.30 -2.55 -4.90
C GLU A 145 -13.38 -2.20 -6.07
N ARG A 146 -13.91 -1.42 -7.03
CA ARG A 146 -13.12 -0.92 -8.15
C ARG A 146 -11.91 -0.11 -7.68
N LEU A 147 -12.05 0.64 -6.60
CA LEU A 147 -10.96 1.45 -6.06
C LEU A 147 -9.93 0.57 -5.34
N ALA A 148 -10.35 -0.46 -4.62
CA ALA A 148 -9.45 -1.43 -4.01
C ALA A 148 -8.59 -2.14 -5.07
N GLU A 149 -9.18 -2.54 -6.20
CA GLU A 149 -8.46 -3.20 -7.30
C GLU A 149 -7.50 -2.26 -8.06
N THR A 150 -7.87 -0.99 -8.22
CA THR A 150 -7.10 -0.02 -9.03
C THR A 150 -6.16 0.85 -8.22
N SER A 151 -6.31 0.87 -6.89
CA SER A 151 -5.51 1.74 -6.03
C SER A 151 -4.07 1.23 -5.91
N PRO A 152 -3.08 2.11 -6.15
CA PRO A 152 -1.69 1.77 -5.87
C PRO A 152 -1.41 1.75 -4.37
N GLN A 153 -0.47 0.90 -3.95
CA GLN A 153 -0.05 0.79 -2.55
C GLN A 153 0.47 2.13 -2.00
N ILE A 154 0.00 2.48 -0.80
CA ILE A 154 0.36 3.70 -0.08
C ILE A 154 1.74 3.52 0.58
N PRO A 155 2.69 4.45 0.40
CA PRO A 155 3.98 4.37 1.06
C PRO A 155 3.86 4.49 2.60
N GLU A 156 4.59 3.65 3.33
CA GLU A 156 4.71 3.68 4.80
C GLU A 156 4.98 5.07 5.42
N PRO A 157 5.89 5.92 4.88
CA PRO A 157 6.13 7.24 5.48
C PRO A 157 4.90 8.15 5.46
N ILE A 158 3.97 7.93 4.51
CA ILE A 158 2.71 8.68 4.46
C ILE A 158 1.72 8.17 5.52
N ILE A 159 1.73 6.86 5.79
CA ILE A 159 0.93 6.25 6.86
C ILE A 159 1.40 6.77 8.23
N ASP A 160 2.71 6.80 8.47
CA ASP A 160 3.28 7.37 9.69
C ASP A 160 2.97 8.88 9.81
N LEU A 161 3.06 9.64 8.71
CA LEU A 161 2.66 11.04 8.68
C LEU A 161 1.18 11.21 9.04
N PHE A 162 0.29 10.35 8.53
CA PHE A 162 -1.12 10.38 8.87
C PHE A 162 -1.34 10.11 10.36
N ASN A 163 -0.73 9.05 10.88
CA ASN A 163 -0.82 8.68 12.30
C ASN A 163 -0.36 9.81 13.21
N ARG A 164 0.73 10.51 12.83
CA ARG A 164 1.21 11.69 13.57
C ARG A 164 0.27 12.89 13.47
N ASN A 165 -0.34 13.17 12.33
CA ASN A 165 -1.22 14.34 12.17
C ASN A 165 -2.60 14.12 12.82
N PHE A 166 -3.09 12.89 12.83
CA PHE A 166 -4.47 12.57 13.25
C PHE A 166 -4.53 11.69 14.51
N HIS A 167 -3.45 11.57 15.28
CA HIS A 167 -3.42 10.80 16.53
C HIS A 167 -4.51 11.23 17.53
N ASP A 168 -4.82 12.53 17.61
CA ASP A 168 -5.78 13.09 18.58
C ASP A 168 -7.25 13.00 18.15
N GLN A 169 -7.52 12.74 16.86
CA GLN A 169 -8.88 12.67 16.33
C GLN A 169 -9.50 11.31 16.66
N LYS A 170 -10.34 11.27 17.71
CA LYS A 170 -11.02 10.06 18.20
C LYS A 170 -12.45 9.87 17.68
N ASN A 171 -13.02 10.91 17.04
CA ASN A 171 -14.41 10.91 16.58
C ASN A 171 -14.56 10.63 15.07
N VAL A 172 -13.52 10.11 14.42
CA VAL A 172 -13.51 9.83 12.98
C VAL A 172 -13.03 8.40 12.76
N SER A 173 -13.77 7.63 11.98
CA SER A 173 -13.40 6.29 11.54
C SER A 173 -12.18 6.36 10.62
N LYS A 174 -11.09 5.76 11.09
CA LYS A 174 -9.82 5.70 10.37
C LYS A 174 -9.77 4.44 9.50
N PRO A 175 -9.02 4.45 8.39
CA PRO A 175 -8.78 3.26 7.59
C PRO A 175 -8.06 2.17 8.39
N GLU A 176 -8.37 0.90 8.11
CA GLU A 176 -7.74 -0.27 8.74
C GLU A 176 -6.20 -0.24 8.62
N ILE A 177 -5.67 0.29 7.51
CA ILE A 177 -4.23 0.46 7.29
C ILE A 177 -3.54 1.43 8.27
N THR A 178 -4.31 2.23 9.02
CA THR A 178 -3.83 3.23 9.98
C THR A 178 -4.25 2.93 11.42
N ASN A 179 -5.36 2.22 11.63
CA ASN A 179 -6.00 2.07 12.93
C ASN A 179 -6.48 0.64 13.16
N GLY A 180 -5.55 -0.30 13.40
CA GLY A 180 -5.86 -1.66 13.84
C GLY A 180 -6.98 -2.35 13.03
N LEU A 181 -7.65 -3.31 13.66
CA LEU A 181 -8.83 -3.97 13.11
C LEU A 181 -10.07 -3.46 13.86
N ASP A 182 -11.06 -2.96 13.14
CA ASP A 182 -12.34 -2.59 13.74
C ASP A 182 -13.19 -3.86 14.00
N PRO A 183 -13.84 -3.99 15.17
CA PRO A 183 -14.69 -5.13 15.47
C PRO A 183 -15.94 -5.15 14.59
N ILE A 184 -16.29 -6.32 14.07
CA ILE A 184 -17.52 -6.51 13.27
C ILE A 184 -18.71 -6.56 14.23
N HIS A 185 -19.66 -5.62 14.08
CA HIS A 185 -20.91 -5.60 14.83
C HIS A 185 -22.01 -6.34 14.06
N VAL A 186 -22.47 -7.47 14.61
CA VAL A 186 -23.59 -8.23 14.05
C VAL A 186 -24.91 -7.58 14.48
N TYR A 187 -25.83 -7.41 13.54
CA TYR A 187 -27.18 -6.93 13.84
C TYR A 187 -27.93 -7.96 14.70
N VAL A 188 -28.51 -7.51 15.82
CA VAL A 188 -29.38 -8.30 16.69
C VAL A 188 -30.75 -7.66 16.72
N GLU A 189 -31.78 -8.40 16.32
CA GLU A 189 -33.17 -7.92 16.12
C GLU A 189 -33.90 -7.56 17.43
N HIS A 190 -33.28 -7.85 18.59
CA HIS A 190 -33.80 -7.53 19.91
C HIS A 190 -32.70 -6.95 20.81
N SER A 191 -32.51 -5.63 20.76
CA SER A 191 -32.08 -4.86 21.94
C SER A 191 -32.40 -3.38 21.74
N GLU A 192 -33.55 -2.98 22.30
CA GLU A 192 -33.77 -1.58 22.68
C GLU A 192 -32.77 -1.22 23.80
N SER A 193 -31.56 -0.82 23.43
CA SER A 193 -30.72 0.12 24.18
C SER A 193 -29.33 0.17 23.53
N PHE A 194 -29.16 1.06 22.56
CA PHE A 194 -27.83 1.53 22.19
C PHE A 194 -27.35 2.48 23.30
N SER A 195 -26.45 2.02 24.15
CA SER A 195 -25.67 2.88 25.05
C SER A 195 -24.20 2.84 24.63
N PRO A 196 -23.59 3.97 24.23
CA PRO A 196 -22.27 3.99 23.64
C PRO A 196 -21.21 4.12 24.73
N THR A 197 -20.93 3.07 25.51
CA THR A 197 -19.64 3.02 26.22
C THR A 197 -19.28 1.61 26.66
N SER A 198 -18.38 0.96 25.92
CA SER A 198 -17.42 -0.01 26.47
C SER A 198 -16.33 -0.22 25.43
N ARG A 199 -15.18 0.44 25.63
CA ARG A 199 -13.94 0.05 24.98
C ARG A 199 -13.58 -1.34 25.51
N VAL A 200 -13.73 -2.36 24.68
CA VAL A 200 -13.25 -3.71 24.99
C VAL A 200 -11.72 -3.65 24.97
N ASN A 201 -11.11 -3.89 26.12
CA ASN A 201 -9.66 -3.95 26.25
C ASN A 201 -9.19 -5.30 25.68
N VAL A 202 -8.67 -5.29 24.46
CA VAL A 202 -8.08 -6.49 23.85
C VAL A 202 -6.77 -6.77 24.57
N LYS A 203 -6.78 -7.76 25.46
CA LYS A 203 -5.56 -8.31 26.06
C LYS A 203 -4.83 -9.08 24.96
N VAL A 204 -3.85 -8.44 24.34
CA VAL A 204 -2.89 -9.10 23.45
C VAL A 204 -2.29 -10.27 24.24
N LEU A 205 -2.57 -11.49 23.80
CA LEU A 205 -1.97 -12.68 24.38
C LEU A 205 -0.48 -12.63 24.02
N ASP A 206 0.33 -12.48 25.06
CA ASP A 206 1.77 -12.37 24.97
C ASP A 206 2.36 -13.55 24.17
N SER A 207 3.14 -13.22 23.15
CA SER A 207 3.90 -14.18 22.34
C SER A 207 5.06 -14.73 23.18
N ALA A 208 4.76 -15.65 24.10
CA ALA A 208 5.76 -16.46 24.76
C ALA A 208 5.18 -17.83 25.13
N ALA A 209 5.94 -18.89 24.83
CA ALA A 209 5.66 -20.31 25.06
C ALA A 209 4.80 -21.02 24.01
N VAL A 210 5.32 -21.10 22.78
CA VAL A 210 5.20 -22.36 22.00
C VAL A 210 6.49 -23.13 22.24
N GLU A 211 6.50 -23.97 23.29
CA GLU A 211 7.52 -25.00 23.47
C GLU A 211 7.30 -26.11 22.44
N ILE A 212 8.31 -26.33 21.60
CA ILE A 212 8.39 -27.46 20.67
C ILE A 212 8.71 -28.72 21.51
N PRO A 213 7.96 -29.83 21.39
CA PRO A 213 8.22 -31.02 22.19
C PRO A 213 9.53 -31.69 21.75
N VAL A 214 10.53 -31.64 22.63
CA VAL A 214 11.78 -32.40 22.52
C VAL A 214 11.51 -33.87 22.83
N LYS A 215 11.88 -34.74 21.89
CA LYS A 215 11.82 -36.21 22.00
C LYS A 215 12.67 -36.69 23.19
N PRO A 216 12.18 -37.61 24.04
CA PRO A 216 12.93 -38.05 25.22
C PRO A 216 14.15 -38.91 24.84
N GLN A 217 15.31 -38.54 25.41
CA GLN A 217 16.54 -39.34 25.45
C GLN A 217 16.34 -40.52 26.41
N ILE A 218 16.71 -41.72 25.99
CA ILE A 218 16.81 -42.89 26.86
C ILE A 218 18.30 -43.24 26.94
N ASP A 219 18.87 -43.08 28.13
CA ASP A 219 20.26 -43.43 28.44
C ASP A 219 20.45 -44.93 28.64
N SER A 220 21.66 -45.37 28.27
CA SER A 220 22.45 -46.50 28.78
C SER A 220 22.26 -47.92 28.19
N VAL A 221 23.27 -48.36 27.42
CA VAL A 221 23.75 -49.75 27.33
C VAL A 221 25.29 -49.74 27.23
N PRO A 222 26.04 -50.61 27.97
CA PRO A 222 27.49 -50.51 28.21
C PRO A 222 28.38 -51.07 27.07
N PRO A 223 29.72 -50.87 27.10
CA PRO A 223 30.60 -51.07 25.94
C PRO A 223 31.19 -52.48 25.85
N THR A 224 31.46 -52.95 24.63
CA THR A 224 32.30 -54.13 24.32
C THR A 224 32.87 -54.01 22.89
N PRO A 225 33.97 -54.71 22.54
CA PRO A 225 35.22 -54.05 22.16
C PRO A 225 35.58 -54.13 20.66
N ARG A 226 36.63 -53.35 20.33
CA ARG A 226 37.32 -53.24 19.03
C ARG A 226 37.52 -54.57 18.31
N THR A 227 37.23 -54.55 17.01
CA THR A 227 37.92 -55.36 16.01
C THR A 227 38.53 -54.43 14.96
N SER A 228 39.84 -54.60 14.79
CA SER A 228 40.73 -54.10 13.72
C SER A 228 40.24 -54.58 12.33
N ILE A 229 40.64 -54.11 11.14
CA ILE A 229 41.97 -53.83 10.52
C ILE A 229 41.72 -52.99 9.21
N PRO A 230 42.64 -52.79 8.23
CA PRO A 230 43.35 -51.54 7.94
C PRO A 230 43.12 -50.97 6.52
N GLY A 231 43.85 -49.89 6.19
CA GLY A 231 44.46 -49.80 4.85
C GLY A 231 44.14 -48.54 4.03
N ARG A 232 44.81 -47.44 4.37
CA ARG A 232 44.93 -46.23 3.54
C ARG A 232 46.17 -46.36 2.66
N THR A 233 46.00 -46.41 1.34
CA THR A 233 47.07 -46.14 0.37
C THR A 233 46.95 -44.70 -0.11
N GLN A 234 48.00 -43.92 0.18
CA GLN A 234 48.29 -42.62 -0.42
C GLN A 234 49.12 -42.84 -1.70
N GLY A 235 48.80 -42.12 -2.78
CA GLY A 235 49.78 -41.66 -3.77
C GLY A 235 49.73 -40.13 -3.76
N LYS A 236 50.64 -39.45 -3.07
CA LYS A 236 51.97 -38.98 -3.50
C LYS A 236 51.96 -38.14 -4.78
N SER A 237 52.12 -36.84 -4.55
CA SER A 237 52.76 -35.87 -5.42
C SER A 237 54.22 -36.28 -5.72
N GLN A 238 54.69 -36.02 -6.93
CA GLN A 238 56.06 -35.56 -7.17
C GLN A 238 56.19 -34.88 -8.54
N THR A 239 56.96 -33.78 -8.50
CA THR A 239 57.74 -33.10 -9.56
C THR A 239 57.02 -32.49 -10.76
#